data_AF-A0A6G6W5G8-F1
#
_entry.id   AF-A0A6G6W5G8-F1
#
_cell.length_a   1.000
_cell.length_b   1.000
_cell.length_c   1.000
_cell.angle_alpha   90.00
_cell.angle_beta   90.00
_cell.angle_gamma   90.00
#
_symmetry.space_group_name_H-M   'P 1'
#
loop_
_entity.id
_entity.type
_entity.pdbx_description
1 polymer ?
#
loop_
_entity_poly.entity_id
_entity_poly.type
_entity_poly.pdbx_seq_one_letter_code
_entity_poly.pdbx_strand_id
1 'polypeptide(L)'
;MSTEPRTGRPRASSRETLAEAACELFLEQGFEQTSIADITSRAGVSRSSFFNYFGSKSDVLWAGLDERIAALEETLQRVDGPTDSVTDASAAVVAALTALGNGFTPDSLALALVNTSAMGLEAELEREASVRRSRIAAAVAARLRRAGVDALDADVAGAAHGGAVLAAIDAWAREGAGRAPLAGSLARGLAAAARTLPMPVRQLRVVARAEDFEPALAFYRDELGLVERESYQGEGDARVTILAAGEATLELSNAGQVALIDRVETDGDAPSEPIRIAFEVDDTAGATDRLVAAGAELEASARLTPWRSLNSRLRAPAGLQITLFQELGPEAPAGADES
;
A
#
# COMPACT_ATOMS: atom_id res chain seq x y z
N MET A 1 -7.60 51.90 38.86
CA MET A 1 -6.79 51.02 37.99
C MET A 1 -7.31 49.61 38.16
N SER A 2 -8.24 49.21 37.31
CA SER A 2 -8.77 47.84 37.30
C SER A 2 -7.85 46.99 36.43
N THR A 3 -7.27 45.97 37.03
CA THR A 3 -6.40 44.99 36.38
C THR A 3 -7.26 44.08 35.51
N GLU A 4 -7.13 44.19 34.18
CA GLU A 4 -7.76 43.25 33.25
C GLU A 4 -7.11 41.86 33.38
N PRO A 5 -7.90 40.78 33.30
CA PRO A 5 -7.38 39.43 33.28
C PRO A 5 -6.64 39.19 31.95
N ARG A 6 -5.35 38.88 32.01
CA ARG A 6 -4.55 38.39 30.88
C ARG A 6 -5.26 37.18 30.25
N THR A 7 -5.87 37.40 29.10
CA THR A 7 -6.38 36.33 28.23
C THR A 7 -5.20 35.40 27.89
N GLY A 8 -5.29 34.15 28.34
CA GLY A 8 -4.26 33.15 28.09
C GLY A 8 -4.09 32.92 26.58
N ARG A 9 -2.83 32.78 26.13
CA ARG A 9 -2.50 32.48 24.72
C ARG A 9 -3.22 31.19 24.28
N PRO A 10 -3.79 31.12 23.06
CA PRO A 10 -4.54 29.94 22.61
C PRO A 10 -3.72 28.64 22.75
N ARG A 11 -4.36 27.58 23.26
CA ARG A 11 -3.72 26.28 23.55
C ARG A 11 -3.02 25.67 22.34
N ALA A 12 -3.65 25.72 21.16
CA ALA A 12 -3.09 25.21 19.91
C ALA A 12 -1.76 25.91 19.53
N SER A 13 -1.74 27.25 19.58
CA SER A 13 -0.52 28.01 19.28
C SER A 13 0.65 27.71 20.22
N SER A 14 0.37 27.34 21.48
CA SER A 14 1.46 27.03 22.44
C SER A 14 2.10 25.67 22.18
N ARG A 15 1.34 24.71 21.64
CA ARG A 15 1.85 23.38 21.27
C ARG A 15 2.69 23.45 20.00
N GLU A 16 2.23 24.17 18.99
CA GLU A 16 2.97 24.40 17.74
C GLU A 16 4.28 25.14 18.01
N THR A 17 4.26 26.21 18.82
CA THR A 17 5.48 26.95 19.20
C THR A 17 6.49 26.07 19.94
N LEU A 18 6.03 25.15 20.79
CA LEU A 18 6.92 24.19 21.46
C LEU A 18 7.54 23.20 20.46
N ALA A 19 6.78 22.76 19.46
CA ALA A 19 7.25 21.83 18.45
C ALA A 19 8.25 22.45 17.48
N GLU A 20 7.99 23.69 17.05
CA GLU A 20 8.91 24.49 16.25
C GLU A 20 10.22 24.72 17.00
N ALA A 21 10.15 25.21 18.25
CA ALA A 21 11.34 25.44 19.08
C ALA A 21 12.17 24.16 19.32
N ALA A 22 11.51 23.01 19.50
CA ALA A 22 12.20 21.74 19.65
C ALA A 22 12.91 21.33 18.36
N CYS A 23 12.24 21.41 17.22
CA CYS A 23 12.83 21.10 15.91
C CYS A 23 14.03 21.98 15.57
N GLU A 24 13.93 23.29 15.82
CA GLU A 24 15.06 24.22 15.64
C GLU A 24 16.27 23.80 16.48
N LEU A 25 16.06 23.57 17.79
CA LEU A 25 17.15 23.16 18.68
C LEU A 25 17.75 21.81 18.29
N PHE A 26 16.92 20.86 17.84
CA PHE A 26 17.42 19.57 17.37
C PHE A 26 18.29 19.72 16.10
N LEU A 27 17.99 20.67 15.21
CA LEU A 27 18.85 21.00 14.06
C LEU A 27 20.12 21.73 14.47
N GLU A 28 20.03 22.67 15.41
CA GLU A 28 21.15 23.53 15.82
C GLU A 28 22.24 22.77 16.58
N GLN A 29 21.85 21.88 17.50
CA GLN A 29 22.76 21.25 18.46
C GLN A 29 22.54 19.75 18.66
N GLY A 30 21.58 19.15 17.94
CA GLY A 30 21.24 17.74 18.06
C GLY A 30 20.23 17.44 19.18
N PHE A 31 19.58 16.29 19.07
CA PHE A 31 18.57 15.82 19.99
C PHE A 31 19.14 15.60 21.39
N GLU A 32 20.25 14.86 21.52
CA GLU A 32 20.84 14.50 22.82
C GLU A 32 21.21 15.72 23.66
N GLN A 33 21.80 16.75 23.05
CA GLN A 33 22.25 17.96 23.74
C GLN A 33 21.11 18.93 24.07
N THR A 34 19.91 18.73 23.51
CA THR A 34 18.75 19.58 23.76
C THR A 34 17.97 19.12 24.98
N SER A 35 17.82 20.01 25.97
CA SER A 35 16.99 19.78 27.16
C SER A 35 15.59 20.38 27.03
N ILE A 36 14.64 19.88 27.83
CA ILE A 36 13.29 20.48 27.93
C ILE A 36 13.38 21.94 28.40
N ALA A 37 14.38 22.28 29.23
CA ALA A 37 14.57 23.66 29.68
C ALA A 37 14.92 24.59 28.49
N ASP A 38 15.79 24.15 27.59
CA ASP A 38 16.17 24.90 26.39
C ASP A 38 14.95 25.13 25.49
N ILE A 39 14.16 24.08 25.24
CA ILE A 39 12.94 24.14 24.44
C ILE A 39 11.95 25.15 25.05
N THR A 40 11.68 25.05 26.35
CA THR A 40 10.73 25.95 27.02
C THR A 40 11.21 27.41 27.04
N SER A 41 12.52 27.62 27.20
CA SER A 41 13.13 28.95 27.14
C SER A 41 13.01 29.56 25.75
N ARG A 42 13.30 28.78 24.70
CA ARG A 42 13.18 29.20 23.29
C ARG A 42 11.73 29.53 22.93
N ALA A 43 10.80 28.67 23.34
CA ALA A 43 9.37 28.86 23.10
C ALA A 43 8.74 29.97 23.96
N GLY A 44 9.44 30.49 24.97
CA GLY A 44 8.91 31.50 25.89
C GLY A 44 7.75 31.01 26.76
N VAL A 45 7.72 29.70 27.07
CA VAL A 45 6.67 29.07 27.89
C VAL A 45 7.27 28.43 29.14
N SER A 46 6.43 28.13 30.13
CA SER A 46 6.90 27.47 31.36
C SER A 46 7.16 25.98 31.13
N ARG A 47 8.01 25.38 31.97
CA ARG A 47 8.19 23.92 31.99
C ARG A 47 6.91 23.16 32.33
N SER A 48 6.04 23.73 33.16
CA SER A 48 4.70 23.18 33.43
C SER A 48 3.85 23.16 32.15
N SER A 49 3.96 24.20 31.31
CA SER A 49 3.27 24.27 30.02
C SER A 49 3.73 23.18 29.06
N PHE A 50 5.02 22.82 29.05
CA PHE A 50 5.53 21.70 28.25
C PHE A 50 4.87 20.38 28.64
N PHE A 51 4.89 20.03 29.93
CA PHE A 51 4.34 18.77 30.43
C PHE A 51 2.82 18.67 30.35
N ASN A 52 2.11 19.77 30.12
CA ASN A 52 0.69 19.74 29.80
C ASN A 52 0.41 19.15 28.40
N TYR A 53 1.40 19.14 27.50
CA TYR A 53 1.24 18.65 26.13
C TYR A 53 2.08 17.40 25.84
N PHE A 54 3.27 17.29 26.43
CA PHE A 54 4.25 16.26 26.07
C PHE A 54 4.82 15.60 27.33
N GLY A 55 4.91 14.28 27.34
CA GLY A 55 5.57 13.52 28.41
C GLY A 55 7.10 13.57 28.28
N SER A 56 7.60 13.69 27.06
CA SER A 56 9.02 13.70 26.72
C SER A 56 9.36 14.70 25.60
N LYS A 57 10.65 14.96 25.37
CA LYS A 57 11.10 15.81 24.24
C LYS A 57 10.91 15.17 22.87
N SER A 58 10.83 13.84 22.78
CA SER A 58 10.58 13.16 21.51
C SER A 58 9.10 13.14 21.14
N ASP A 59 8.19 13.08 22.12
CA ASP A 59 6.74 13.16 21.90
C ASP A 59 6.34 14.37 21.04
N VAL A 60 7.11 15.44 21.16
CA VAL A 60 6.94 16.68 20.41
C VAL A 60 6.88 16.45 18.89
N LEU A 61 7.75 15.57 18.38
CA LEU A 61 7.85 15.27 16.95
C LEU A 61 6.64 14.46 16.46
N TRP A 62 6.01 13.68 17.34
CA TRP A 62 4.99 12.71 16.97
C TRP A 62 3.56 13.21 17.21
N ALA A 63 3.42 14.37 17.84
CA ALA A 63 2.17 14.83 18.40
C ALA A 63 1.03 14.88 17.38
N GLY A 64 1.29 15.34 16.16
CA GLY A 64 0.29 15.39 15.09
C GLY A 64 -0.15 14.01 14.63
N LEU A 65 0.78 13.05 14.56
CA LEU A 65 0.46 11.66 14.26
C LEU A 65 -0.30 11.00 15.43
N ASP A 66 0.07 11.28 16.68
CA ASP A 66 -0.58 10.71 17.86
C ASP A 66 -2.06 11.11 17.99
N GLU A 67 -2.42 12.35 17.62
CA GLU A 67 -3.82 12.78 17.51
C GLU A 67 -4.59 12.02 16.45
N ARG A 68 -3.97 11.81 15.29
CA ARG A 68 -4.57 11.06 14.17
C ARG A 68 -4.76 9.58 14.52
N ILE A 69 -3.78 8.98 15.21
CA ILE A 69 -3.89 7.62 15.73
C ILE A 69 -5.01 7.52 16.78
N ALA A 70 -5.15 8.51 17.67
CA ALA A 70 -6.25 8.53 18.63
C ALA A 70 -7.63 8.62 17.92
N ALA A 71 -7.74 9.43 16.88
CA ALA A 71 -8.96 9.52 16.07
C ALA A 71 -9.25 8.21 15.30
N LEU A 72 -8.21 7.53 14.80
CA LEU A 72 -8.31 6.20 14.20
C LEU A 72 -8.82 5.17 15.23
N GLU A 73 -8.21 5.12 16.42
CA GLU A 73 -8.59 4.24 17.51
C GLU A 73 -10.08 4.43 17.85
N GLU A 74 -10.53 5.68 18.00
CA GLU A 74 -11.93 6.01 18.29
C GLU A 74 -12.87 5.63 17.12
N THR A 75 -12.45 5.84 15.88
CA THR A 75 -13.22 5.47 14.68
C THR A 75 -13.40 3.96 14.62
N LEU A 76 -12.31 3.20 14.78
CA LEU A 76 -12.37 1.74 14.77
C LEU A 76 -13.16 1.21 15.97
N GLN A 77 -13.14 1.87 17.12
CA GLN A 77 -13.95 1.50 18.29
C GLN A 77 -15.45 1.67 18.06
N ARG A 78 -15.91 2.78 17.45
CA ARG A 78 -17.35 3.10 17.32
C ARG A 78 -18.12 2.26 16.29
N VAL A 79 -17.42 1.63 15.34
CA VAL A 79 -18.05 0.80 14.30
C VAL A 79 -18.38 -0.58 14.88
N ASP A 80 -19.53 -0.68 15.56
CA ASP A 80 -20.11 -1.91 16.11
C ASP A 80 -21.52 -2.14 15.51
N GLY A 81 -21.61 -2.28 14.19
CA GLY A 81 -22.86 -2.68 13.53
C GLY A 81 -23.16 -4.16 13.81
N PRO A 82 -24.37 -4.56 14.26
CA PRO A 82 -24.76 -5.97 14.50
C PRO A 82 -24.70 -6.88 13.25
N THR A 83 -24.32 -6.33 12.10
CA THR A 83 -24.30 -6.95 10.78
C THR A 83 -22.96 -6.77 10.06
N ASP A 84 -21.93 -6.25 10.72
CA ASP A 84 -20.65 -6.01 10.05
C ASP A 84 -20.01 -7.33 9.63
N SER A 85 -20.09 -7.63 8.34
CA SER A 85 -19.38 -8.74 7.78
C SER A 85 -17.87 -8.51 7.92
N VAL A 86 -17.10 -9.59 7.84
CA VAL A 86 -15.63 -9.51 7.79
C VAL A 86 -15.15 -8.58 6.66
N THR A 87 -15.90 -8.51 5.55
CA THR A 87 -15.67 -7.58 4.44
C THR A 87 -15.90 -6.12 4.85
N ASP A 88 -17.00 -5.82 5.55
CA ASP A 88 -17.31 -4.46 6.02
C ASP A 88 -16.27 -3.97 7.04
N ALA A 89 -15.82 -4.87 7.92
CA ALA A 89 -14.75 -4.58 8.87
C ALA A 89 -13.44 -4.26 8.18
N SER A 90 -13.08 -5.02 7.15
CA SER A 90 -11.88 -4.80 6.34
C SER A 90 -11.96 -3.47 5.59
N ALA A 91 -13.10 -3.16 4.97
CA ALA A 91 -13.34 -1.88 4.30
C ALA A 91 -13.27 -0.69 5.29
N ALA A 92 -13.84 -0.83 6.48
CA ALA A 92 -13.77 0.19 7.53
C ALA A 92 -12.33 0.44 8.02
N VAL A 93 -11.52 -0.62 8.16
CA VAL A 93 -10.09 -0.51 8.48
C VAL A 93 -9.36 0.29 7.42
N VAL A 94 -9.52 -0.07 6.14
CA VAL A 94 -8.86 0.64 5.03
C VAL A 94 -9.30 2.10 4.98
N ALA A 95 -10.59 2.39 5.12
CA ALA A 95 -11.11 3.75 5.10
C ALA A 95 -10.56 4.61 6.26
N ALA A 96 -10.54 4.05 7.47
CA ALA A 96 -10.06 4.76 8.65
C ALA A 96 -8.54 5.00 8.60
N LEU A 97 -7.77 4.02 8.11
CA LEU A 97 -6.33 4.19 7.90
C LEU A 97 -6.04 5.22 6.81
N THR A 98 -6.76 5.18 5.68
CA THR A 98 -6.60 6.17 4.60
C THR A 98 -6.86 7.59 5.10
N ALA A 99 -7.82 7.76 6.02
CA ALA A 99 -8.13 9.06 6.61
C ALA A 99 -6.96 9.65 7.42
N LEU A 100 -5.99 8.84 7.88
CA LEU A 100 -4.76 9.35 8.52
C LEU A 100 -3.95 10.27 7.60
N GLY A 101 -4.06 10.13 6.28
CA GLY A 101 -3.37 10.98 5.31
C GLY A 101 -4.06 12.32 5.05
N ASN A 102 -5.34 12.47 5.42
CA ASN A 102 -6.14 13.63 5.04
C ASN A 102 -5.67 14.90 5.75
N GLY A 103 -5.33 15.93 4.98
CA GLY A 103 -4.83 17.20 5.52
C GLY A 103 -3.54 17.07 6.32
N PHE A 104 -2.75 16.01 6.09
CA PHE A 104 -1.44 15.86 6.72
C PHE A 104 -0.48 16.85 6.07
N THR A 105 -0.13 17.90 6.80
CA THR A 105 0.82 18.93 6.34
C THR A 105 2.24 18.53 6.72
N PRO A 106 3.26 18.98 5.96
CA PRO A 106 4.65 18.91 6.41
C PRO A 106 4.76 19.51 7.81
N ASP A 107 5.20 18.70 8.78
CA ASP A 107 5.31 19.09 10.18
C ASP A 107 6.70 18.71 10.74
N SER A 108 6.85 18.87 12.05
CA SER A 108 8.05 18.48 12.81
C SER A 108 8.50 17.04 12.55
N LEU A 109 7.59 16.11 12.28
CA LEU A 109 7.92 14.71 12.01
C LEU A 109 8.61 14.56 10.66
N ALA A 110 8.07 15.18 9.61
CA ALA A 110 8.66 15.13 8.27
C ALA A 110 10.10 15.70 8.27
N LEU A 111 10.30 16.82 8.97
CA LEU A 111 11.62 17.43 9.10
C LEU A 111 12.59 16.53 9.87
N ALA A 112 12.13 15.91 10.96
CA ALA A 112 12.93 14.98 11.76
C ALA A 112 13.33 13.73 10.96
N LEU A 113 12.42 13.14 10.20
CA LEU A 113 12.70 11.97 9.36
C LEU A 113 13.77 12.27 8.29
N VAL A 114 13.65 13.40 7.60
CA VAL A 114 14.62 13.80 6.56
C VAL A 114 15.98 14.16 7.17
N ASN A 115 16.01 14.75 8.36
CA ASN A 115 17.25 15.20 9.03
C ASN A 115 17.69 14.26 10.16
N THR A 116 17.30 12.98 10.11
CA THR A 116 17.53 12.02 11.20
C THR A 116 18.98 12.04 11.70
N SER A 117 19.95 11.94 10.80
CA SER A 117 21.38 11.92 11.18
C SER A 117 21.94 13.27 11.60
N ALA A 118 21.44 14.36 11.03
CA ALA A 118 21.87 15.70 11.43
C ALA A 118 21.38 16.03 12.86
N MET A 119 20.18 15.58 13.20
CA MET A 119 19.59 15.74 14.53
C MET A 119 20.03 14.65 15.52
N GLY A 120 20.66 13.56 15.08
CA GLY A 120 21.04 12.42 15.94
C GLY A 120 19.83 11.68 16.52
N LEU A 121 18.85 11.38 15.68
CA LEU A 121 17.53 10.87 16.07
C LEU A 121 17.31 9.39 15.74
N GLU A 122 18.30 8.67 15.18
CA GLU A 122 18.12 7.31 14.63
C GLU A 122 17.46 6.34 15.60
N ALA A 123 18.06 6.17 16.79
CA ALA A 123 17.55 5.22 17.78
C ALA A 123 16.20 5.66 18.35
N GLU A 124 16.00 6.97 18.49
CA GLU A 124 14.80 7.52 19.10
C GLU A 124 13.59 7.45 18.16
N LEU A 125 13.77 7.80 16.88
CA LEU A 125 12.71 7.67 15.88
C LEU A 125 12.32 6.21 15.68
N GLU A 126 13.27 5.27 15.66
CA GLU A 126 12.93 3.85 15.53
C GLU A 126 12.14 3.34 16.74
N ARG A 127 12.55 3.71 17.95
CA ARG A 127 11.85 3.36 19.19
C ARG A 127 10.43 3.92 19.22
N GLU A 128 10.28 5.21 18.94
CA GLU A 128 8.98 5.89 18.95
C GLU A 128 8.07 5.44 17.81
N ALA A 129 8.62 5.16 16.62
CA ALA A 129 7.86 4.60 15.51
C ALA A 129 7.29 3.22 15.88
N SER A 130 8.06 2.38 16.59
CA SER A 130 7.60 1.06 17.06
C SER A 130 6.36 1.14 17.96
N VAL A 131 6.32 2.11 18.88
CA VAL A 131 5.15 2.35 19.73
C VAL A 131 3.91 2.65 18.89
N ARG A 132 4.04 3.47 17.85
CA ARG A 132 2.92 3.90 16.99
C ARG A 132 2.49 2.80 16.01
N ARG A 133 3.44 2.03 15.48
CA ARG A 133 3.15 0.78 14.76
C ARG A 133 2.28 -0.15 15.61
N SER A 134 2.67 -0.34 16.87
CA SER A 134 1.94 -1.19 17.82
C SER A 134 0.53 -0.68 18.15
N ARG A 135 0.36 0.62 18.37
CA ARG A 135 -0.96 1.23 18.60
C ARG A 135 -1.91 1.01 17.43
N ILE A 136 -1.47 1.32 16.21
CA ILE A 136 -2.24 1.10 14.99
C ILE A 136 -2.57 -0.38 14.82
N ALA A 137 -1.58 -1.26 15.01
CA ALA A 137 -1.77 -2.70 14.90
C ALA A 137 -2.82 -3.24 15.87
N ALA A 138 -2.76 -2.81 17.14
CA ALA A 138 -3.71 -3.21 18.16
C ALA A 138 -5.15 -2.74 17.83
N ALA A 139 -5.30 -1.51 17.34
CA ALA A 139 -6.60 -0.96 16.97
C ALA A 139 -7.23 -1.74 15.78
N VAL A 140 -6.44 -2.03 14.75
CA VAL A 140 -6.86 -2.83 13.59
C VAL A 140 -7.21 -4.26 14.01
N ALA A 141 -6.33 -4.93 14.76
CA ALA A 141 -6.56 -6.30 15.21
C ALA A 141 -7.82 -6.40 16.09
N ALA A 142 -8.04 -5.45 17.00
CA ALA A 142 -9.24 -5.41 17.84
C ALA A 142 -10.52 -5.24 17.02
N ARG A 143 -10.50 -4.41 15.96
CA ARG A 143 -11.64 -4.26 15.04
C ARG A 143 -11.95 -5.54 14.27
N LEU A 144 -10.93 -6.20 13.74
CA LEU A 144 -11.08 -7.44 12.98
C LEU A 144 -11.56 -8.61 13.86
N ARG A 145 -11.03 -8.74 15.08
CA ARG A 145 -11.49 -9.75 16.04
C ARG A 145 -12.97 -9.58 16.41
N ARG A 146 -13.43 -8.35 16.62
CA ARG A 146 -14.87 -8.08 16.85
C ARG A 146 -15.75 -8.50 15.67
N ALA A 147 -15.22 -8.48 14.46
CA ALA A 147 -15.89 -8.98 13.25
C ALA A 147 -15.79 -10.51 13.07
N GLY A 148 -15.19 -11.24 14.01
CA GLY A 148 -15.07 -12.70 13.95
C GLY A 148 -13.85 -13.22 13.20
N VAL A 149 -12.87 -12.37 12.90
CA VAL A 149 -11.60 -12.79 12.29
C VAL A 149 -10.75 -13.53 13.32
N ASP A 150 -10.06 -14.59 12.89
CA ASP A 150 -9.14 -15.35 13.74
C ASP A 150 -8.05 -14.44 14.34
N ALA A 151 -7.61 -14.75 15.56
CA ALA A 151 -6.68 -13.91 16.30
C ALA A 151 -5.33 -13.76 15.58
N LEU A 152 -4.81 -14.82 14.96
CA LEU A 152 -3.55 -14.77 14.23
C LEU A 152 -3.68 -13.91 12.97
N ASP A 153 -4.74 -14.13 12.18
CA ASP A 153 -5.01 -13.37 10.96
C ASP A 153 -5.21 -11.87 11.29
N ALA A 154 -5.94 -11.56 12.37
CA ALA A 154 -6.15 -10.19 12.83
C ALA A 154 -4.86 -9.50 13.30
N ASP A 155 -3.97 -10.22 14.00
CA ASP A 155 -2.68 -9.68 14.45
C ASP A 155 -1.71 -9.45 13.28
N VAL A 156 -1.64 -10.40 12.34
CA VAL A 156 -0.85 -10.24 11.11
C VAL A 156 -1.33 -9.04 10.31
N ALA A 157 -2.65 -8.90 10.14
CA ALA A 157 -3.22 -7.74 9.47
C ALA A 157 -2.91 -6.45 10.22
N GLY A 158 -3.08 -6.42 11.55
CA GLY A 158 -2.75 -5.25 12.36
C GLY A 158 -1.29 -4.83 12.19
N ALA A 159 -0.35 -5.77 12.34
CA ALA A 159 1.08 -5.50 12.20
C ALA A 159 1.45 -4.99 10.80
N ALA A 160 0.89 -5.59 9.75
CA ALA A 160 1.11 -5.17 8.37
C ALA A 160 0.63 -3.73 8.13
N HIS A 161 -0.55 -3.36 8.63
CA HIS A 161 -1.10 -2.02 8.46
C HIS A 161 -0.38 -0.97 9.31
N GLY A 162 0.02 -1.32 10.54
CA GLY A 162 0.87 -0.45 11.36
C GLY A 162 2.21 -0.16 10.68
N GLY A 163 2.87 -1.19 10.13
CA GLY A 163 4.08 -1.05 9.34
C GLY A 163 3.89 -0.21 8.08
N ALA A 164 2.82 -0.46 7.33
CA ALA A 164 2.49 0.26 6.10
C ALA A 164 2.30 1.77 6.33
N VAL A 165 1.62 2.18 7.39
CA VAL A 165 1.43 3.61 7.72
C VAL A 165 2.77 4.29 7.99
N LEU A 166 3.63 3.70 8.84
CA LEU A 166 4.91 4.32 9.19
C LEU A 166 5.88 4.32 8.00
N ALA A 167 5.89 3.27 7.18
CA ALA A 167 6.69 3.22 5.95
C ALA A 167 6.21 4.26 4.92
N ALA A 168 4.90 4.47 4.80
CA ALA A 168 4.33 5.49 3.93
C ALA A 168 4.72 6.91 4.37
N ILE A 169 4.75 7.18 5.68
CA ILE A 169 5.19 8.47 6.24
C ILE A 169 6.67 8.71 5.97
N ASP A 170 7.54 7.71 6.18
CA ASP A 170 8.97 7.82 5.88
C ASP A 170 9.22 8.05 4.39
N ALA A 171 8.56 7.29 3.51
CA ALA A 171 8.66 7.46 2.07
C ALA A 171 8.19 8.87 1.63
N TRP A 172 7.03 9.32 2.13
CA TRP A 172 6.51 10.65 1.85
C TRP A 172 7.45 11.76 2.32
N ALA A 173 8.05 11.62 3.51
CA ALA A 173 9.02 12.59 4.02
C ALA A 173 10.24 12.69 3.09
N ARG A 174 10.80 11.55 2.67
CA ARG A 174 11.98 11.46 1.79
C ARG A 174 11.72 11.93 0.35
N GLU A 175 10.54 11.67 -0.20
CA GLU A 175 10.11 12.17 -1.52
C GLU A 175 9.88 13.69 -1.53
N GLY A 176 9.82 14.30 -0.35
CA GLY A 176 9.60 15.72 -0.12
C GLY A 176 8.15 15.96 0.29
N ALA A 177 7.92 16.03 1.60
CA ALA A 177 6.59 16.19 2.22
C ALA A 177 5.71 17.32 1.62
N GLY A 178 6.32 18.38 1.05
CA GLY A 178 5.62 19.48 0.39
C GLY A 178 5.39 19.33 -1.12
N ARG A 179 5.89 18.26 -1.75
CA ARG A 179 5.76 17.99 -3.19
C ARG A 179 4.55 17.13 -3.53
N ALA A 180 4.17 16.23 -2.62
CA ALA A 180 3.03 15.34 -2.77
C ALA A 180 2.29 15.16 -1.44
N PRO A 181 0.97 14.95 -1.45
CA PRO A 181 0.22 14.65 -0.24
C PRO A 181 0.55 13.24 0.28
N LEU A 182 0.58 13.07 1.61
CA LEU A 182 0.81 11.77 2.26
C LEU A 182 -0.16 10.68 1.77
N ALA A 183 -1.38 11.07 1.37
CA ALA A 183 -2.40 10.16 0.86
C ALA A 183 -1.91 9.24 -0.28
N GLY A 184 -1.02 9.71 -1.16
CA GLY A 184 -0.48 8.89 -2.25
C GLY A 184 0.42 7.75 -1.75
N SER A 185 1.39 8.07 -0.88
CA SER A 185 2.29 7.08 -0.28
C SER A 185 1.53 6.14 0.65
N LEU A 186 0.52 6.65 1.36
CA LEU A 186 -0.35 5.86 2.21
C LEU A 186 -1.19 4.87 1.40
N ALA A 187 -1.79 5.29 0.28
CA ALA A 187 -2.54 4.40 -0.60
C ALA A 187 -1.66 3.25 -1.12
N ARG A 188 -0.42 3.54 -1.55
CA ARG A 188 0.56 2.53 -1.95
C ARG A 188 0.87 1.54 -0.82
N GLY A 189 1.18 2.05 0.37
CA GLY A 189 1.51 1.21 1.53
C GLY A 189 0.32 0.34 1.98
N LEU A 190 -0.88 0.90 2.02
CA LEU A 190 -2.09 0.17 2.41
C LEU A 190 -2.47 -0.89 1.37
N ALA A 191 -2.29 -0.64 0.08
CA ALA A 191 -2.50 -1.65 -0.96
C ALA A 191 -1.61 -2.88 -0.75
N ALA A 192 -0.34 -2.68 -0.38
CA ALA A 192 0.57 -3.78 -0.06
C ALA A 192 0.14 -4.58 1.19
N ALA A 193 -0.42 -3.91 2.19
CA ALA A 193 -0.93 -4.54 3.41
C ALA A 193 -2.32 -5.19 3.24
N ALA A 194 -3.12 -4.74 2.27
CA ALA A 194 -4.50 -5.19 2.07
C ALA A 194 -4.64 -6.70 1.86
N ARG A 195 -3.61 -7.37 1.32
CA ARG A 195 -3.56 -8.84 1.17
C ARG A 195 -3.65 -9.61 2.49
N THR A 196 -3.40 -8.95 3.62
CA THR A 196 -3.53 -9.54 4.95
C THR A 196 -4.95 -9.44 5.51
N LEU A 197 -5.80 -8.61 4.89
CA LEU A 197 -7.19 -8.52 5.31
C LEU A 197 -7.96 -9.75 4.83
N PRO A 198 -8.88 -10.26 5.65
CA PRO A 198 -9.71 -11.38 5.28
C PRO A 198 -10.65 -11.00 4.12
N MET A 199 -10.67 -11.85 3.11
CA MET A 199 -11.53 -11.73 1.94
C MET A 199 -12.49 -12.92 1.85
N PRO A 200 -13.75 -12.70 1.43
CA PRO A 200 -14.73 -13.79 1.32
C PRO A 200 -14.33 -14.83 0.28
N VAL A 201 -13.68 -14.40 -0.80
CA VAL A 201 -13.12 -15.28 -1.83
C VAL A 201 -11.61 -15.29 -1.67
N ARG A 202 -11.02 -16.38 -1.19
CA ARG A 202 -9.56 -16.45 -0.90
C ARG A 202 -8.70 -16.82 -2.10
N GLN A 203 -9.30 -17.46 -3.10
CA GLN A 203 -8.58 -17.94 -4.28
C GLN A 203 -9.54 -18.07 -5.47
N LEU A 204 -9.10 -17.61 -6.64
CA LEU A 204 -9.64 -17.99 -7.94
C LEU A 204 -8.76 -19.10 -8.52
N ARG A 205 -9.35 -20.23 -8.93
CA ARG A 205 -8.64 -21.30 -9.65
C ARG A 205 -9.21 -21.40 -11.05
N VAL A 206 -8.35 -21.28 -12.06
CA VAL A 206 -8.68 -21.64 -13.44
C VAL A 206 -8.20 -23.06 -13.68
N VAL A 207 -9.12 -23.96 -14.00
CA VAL A 207 -8.83 -25.38 -14.23
C VAL A 207 -8.95 -25.67 -15.72
N ALA A 208 -7.84 -25.98 -16.36
CA ALA A 208 -7.79 -26.34 -17.76
C ALA A 208 -7.50 -27.84 -17.94
N ARG A 209 -8.19 -28.48 -18.87
CA ARG A 209 -7.91 -29.86 -19.26
C ARG A 209 -6.78 -29.87 -20.29
N ALA A 210 -5.61 -30.39 -19.92
CA ALA A 210 -4.53 -30.67 -20.85
C ALA A 210 -4.67 -32.11 -21.39
N GLU A 211 -4.69 -32.29 -22.71
CA GLU A 211 -4.60 -33.63 -23.31
C GLU A 211 -3.18 -34.18 -23.16
N ASP A 212 -2.17 -33.34 -23.40
CA ASP A 212 -0.75 -33.65 -23.16
C ASP A 212 -0.26 -32.94 -21.89
N PHE A 213 -0.34 -33.63 -20.75
CA PHE A 213 -0.08 -33.02 -19.43
C PHE A 213 1.35 -32.48 -19.26
N GLU A 214 2.37 -33.27 -19.62
CA GLU A 214 3.78 -32.88 -19.39
C GLU A 214 4.21 -31.69 -20.25
N PRO A 215 3.95 -31.65 -21.57
CA PRO A 215 4.24 -30.46 -22.38
C PRO A 215 3.48 -29.23 -21.90
N ALA A 216 2.19 -29.36 -21.53
CA ALA A 216 1.43 -28.24 -20.99
C ALA A 216 2.04 -27.74 -19.67
N LEU A 217 2.39 -28.64 -18.74
CA LEU A 217 3.02 -28.27 -17.49
C LEU A 217 4.36 -27.55 -17.71
N ALA A 218 5.21 -28.06 -18.60
CA ALA A 218 6.47 -27.41 -18.94
C ALA A 218 6.26 -26.00 -19.51
N PHE A 219 5.28 -25.83 -20.41
CA PHE A 219 4.93 -24.52 -20.94
C PHE A 219 4.53 -23.53 -19.83
N TYR A 220 3.60 -23.91 -18.95
CA TYR A 220 3.11 -22.99 -17.92
C TYR A 220 4.12 -22.75 -16.80
N ARG A 221 4.89 -23.77 -16.39
CA ARG A 221 5.84 -23.67 -15.28
C ARG A 221 7.17 -23.06 -15.71
N ASP A 222 7.73 -23.54 -16.82
CA ASP A 222 9.11 -23.27 -17.19
C ASP A 222 9.20 -22.08 -18.16
N GLU A 223 8.28 -21.99 -19.12
CA GLU A 223 8.31 -20.97 -20.18
C GLU A 223 7.53 -19.70 -19.80
N LEU A 224 6.32 -19.87 -19.27
CA LEU A 224 5.54 -18.77 -18.71
C LEU A 224 6.00 -18.36 -17.30
N GLY A 225 6.67 -19.27 -16.58
CA GLY A 225 7.28 -18.99 -15.28
C GLY A 225 6.34 -19.08 -14.08
N LEU A 226 5.21 -19.78 -14.19
CA LEU A 226 4.29 -19.94 -13.05
C LEU A 226 4.90 -20.87 -11.98
N VAL A 227 4.72 -20.49 -10.72
CA VAL A 227 5.38 -21.18 -9.59
C VAL A 227 4.52 -22.34 -9.09
N GLU A 228 5.06 -23.57 -9.10
CA GLU A 228 4.36 -24.73 -8.54
C GLU A 228 4.10 -24.59 -7.03
N ARG A 229 2.85 -24.80 -6.61
CA ARG A 229 2.41 -24.74 -5.21
C ARG A 229 2.15 -26.12 -4.64
N GLU A 230 1.40 -26.93 -5.37
CA GLU A 230 0.96 -28.26 -4.97
C GLU A 230 0.87 -29.14 -6.21
N SER A 231 1.21 -30.42 -6.07
CA SER A 231 1.02 -31.41 -7.12
C SER A 231 0.50 -32.70 -6.51
N TYR A 232 -0.49 -33.31 -7.16
CA TYR A 232 -1.15 -34.52 -6.72
C TYR A 232 -1.17 -35.56 -7.84
N GLN A 233 -1.01 -36.83 -7.46
CA GLN A 233 -1.16 -38.00 -8.32
C GLN A 233 -2.24 -38.90 -7.73
N GLY A 234 -3.19 -39.33 -8.56
CA GLY A 234 -4.29 -40.20 -8.17
C GLY A 234 -4.14 -41.62 -8.71
N GLU A 235 -5.23 -42.39 -8.65
CA GLU A 235 -5.28 -43.70 -9.30
C GLU A 235 -5.18 -43.59 -10.82
N GLY A 236 -4.51 -44.56 -11.45
CA GLY A 236 -4.28 -44.55 -12.89
C GLY A 236 -3.26 -43.49 -13.32
N ASP A 237 -3.58 -42.74 -14.37
CA ASP A 237 -2.79 -41.63 -14.91
C ASP A 237 -3.29 -40.25 -14.44
N ALA A 238 -4.19 -40.21 -13.44
CA ALA A 238 -4.77 -38.98 -12.94
C ALA A 238 -3.71 -38.08 -12.28
N ARG A 239 -3.55 -36.86 -12.81
CA ARG A 239 -2.57 -35.88 -12.34
C ARG A 239 -3.16 -34.48 -12.31
N VAL A 240 -2.75 -33.68 -11.32
CA VAL A 240 -3.03 -32.25 -11.25
C VAL A 240 -1.86 -31.52 -10.62
N THR A 241 -1.46 -30.40 -11.23
CA THR A 241 -0.48 -29.48 -10.65
C THR A 241 -1.13 -28.11 -10.52
N ILE A 242 -0.98 -27.49 -9.36
CA ILE A 242 -1.49 -26.16 -9.04
C ILE A 242 -0.31 -25.18 -9.12
N LEU A 243 -0.39 -24.27 -10.07
CA LEU A 243 0.60 -23.21 -10.29
C LEU A 243 0.05 -21.88 -9.74
N ALA A 244 0.89 -21.11 -9.04
CA ALA A 244 0.60 -19.75 -8.63
C ALA A 244 0.87 -18.78 -9.78
N ALA A 245 -0.07 -17.87 -10.00
CA ALA A 245 -0.06 -16.87 -11.08
C ALA A 245 -0.26 -15.46 -10.52
N GLY A 246 0.58 -15.04 -9.58
CA GLY A 246 0.50 -13.72 -8.97
C GLY A 246 -0.83 -13.44 -8.25
N GLU A 247 -1.36 -12.24 -8.44
CA GLU A 247 -2.70 -11.85 -7.98
C GLU A 247 -3.74 -12.16 -9.08
N ALA A 248 -4.85 -12.80 -8.70
CA ALA A 248 -5.91 -13.13 -9.64
C ALA A 248 -7.04 -12.10 -9.60
N THR A 249 -7.42 -11.56 -10.75
CA THR A 249 -8.51 -10.60 -10.92
C THR A 249 -9.61 -11.18 -11.81
N LEU A 250 -10.85 -10.71 -11.63
CA LEU A 250 -11.97 -11.01 -12.52
C LEU A 250 -12.39 -9.72 -13.23
N GLU A 251 -12.12 -9.64 -14.53
CA GLU A 251 -12.55 -8.52 -15.37
C GLU A 251 -13.88 -8.84 -16.06
N LEU A 252 -14.87 -7.95 -15.94
CA LEU A 252 -16.15 -8.06 -16.63
C LEU A 252 -16.29 -6.92 -17.64
N SER A 253 -16.20 -7.28 -18.93
CA SER A 253 -16.32 -6.36 -20.05
C SER A 253 -17.65 -6.57 -20.78
N ASN A 254 -18.40 -5.49 -21.02
CA ASN A 254 -19.62 -5.57 -21.82
C ASN A 254 -19.30 -5.75 -23.32
N ALA A 255 -20.30 -6.08 -24.14
CA ALA A 255 -20.09 -6.35 -25.56
C ALA A 255 -19.46 -5.18 -26.34
N GLY A 256 -19.81 -3.93 -26.00
CA GLY A 256 -19.22 -2.75 -26.63
C GLY A 256 -17.75 -2.56 -26.27
N GLN A 257 -17.40 -2.85 -25.01
CA GLN A 257 -16.03 -2.83 -24.50
C GLN A 257 -15.19 -3.94 -25.13
N VAL A 258 -15.70 -5.17 -25.22
CA VAL A 258 -15.02 -6.28 -25.91
C VAL A 258 -14.77 -5.94 -27.38
N ALA A 259 -15.76 -5.40 -28.08
CA ALA A 259 -15.60 -4.99 -29.47
C ALA A 259 -14.56 -3.85 -29.64
N LEU A 260 -14.44 -2.96 -28.65
CA LEU A 260 -13.38 -1.93 -28.63
C LEU A 260 -12.01 -2.56 -28.43
N ILE A 261 -11.87 -3.45 -27.44
CA ILE A 261 -10.64 -4.19 -27.15
C ILE A 261 -10.19 -4.95 -28.41
N ASP A 262 -11.07 -5.72 -29.05
CA ASP A 262 -10.71 -6.50 -30.23
C ASP A 262 -10.25 -5.62 -31.39
N ARG A 263 -10.89 -4.47 -31.63
CA ARG A 263 -10.44 -3.51 -32.67
C ARG A 263 -9.07 -2.91 -32.40
N VAL A 264 -8.69 -2.79 -31.13
CA VAL A 264 -7.44 -2.14 -30.70
C VAL A 264 -6.30 -3.15 -30.62
N GLU A 265 -6.57 -4.31 -30.01
CA GLU A 265 -5.57 -5.32 -29.68
C GLU A 265 -5.34 -6.33 -30.79
N THR A 266 -6.24 -6.42 -31.77
CA THR A 266 -6.17 -7.39 -32.85
C THR A 266 -6.43 -6.72 -34.20
N ASP A 267 -6.14 -7.43 -35.29
CA ASP A 267 -6.44 -6.97 -36.64
C ASP A 267 -7.88 -7.33 -37.07
N GLY A 268 -8.72 -7.77 -36.11
CA GLY A 268 -10.13 -8.13 -36.29
C GLY A 268 -10.37 -9.61 -36.61
N ASP A 269 -9.32 -10.41 -36.65
CA ASP A 269 -9.29 -11.83 -36.99
C ASP A 269 -9.17 -12.77 -35.78
N ALA A 270 -8.84 -12.23 -34.61
CA ALA A 270 -8.73 -12.97 -33.35
C ALA A 270 -9.73 -12.47 -32.30
N PRO A 271 -11.03 -12.77 -32.42
CA PRO A 271 -12.03 -12.29 -31.46
C PRO A 271 -11.75 -12.79 -30.04
N SER A 272 -12.13 -11.99 -29.04
CA SER A 272 -12.02 -12.40 -27.64
C SER A 272 -12.93 -13.58 -27.32
N GLU A 273 -12.42 -14.59 -26.63
CA GLU A 273 -13.22 -15.66 -26.06
C GLU A 273 -14.04 -15.19 -24.84
N PRO A 274 -15.12 -15.92 -24.47
CA PRO A 274 -15.91 -15.60 -23.28
C PRO A 274 -15.10 -15.60 -21.97
N ILE A 275 -14.02 -16.38 -21.91
CA ILE A 275 -13.08 -16.41 -20.79
C ILE A 275 -11.67 -16.34 -21.38
N ARG A 276 -10.88 -15.40 -20.88
CA ARG A 276 -9.48 -15.22 -21.26
C ARG A 276 -8.63 -15.05 -20.01
N ILE A 277 -7.38 -15.51 -20.07
CA ILE A 277 -6.44 -15.38 -18.96
C ILE A 277 -5.40 -14.33 -19.33
N ALA A 278 -5.30 -13.27 -18.53
CA ALA A 278 -4.31 -12.22 -18.75
C ALA A 278 -3.16 -12.34 -17.74
N PHE A 279 -1.93 -12.15 -18.20
CA PHE A 279 -0.72 -12.14 -17.38
C PHE A 279 0.02 -10.83 -17.59
N GLU A 280 0.26 -10.10 -16.50
CA GLU A 280 1.16 -8.94 -16.51
C GLU A 280 2.60 -9.43 -16.56
N VAL A 281 3.42 -8.84 -17.44
CA VAL A 281 4.83 -9.16 -17.62
C VAL A 281 5.65 -7.88 -17.82
N ASP A 282 6.92 -7.92 -17.43
CA ASP A 282 7.83 -6.77 -17.56
C ASP A 282 8.19 -6.43 -19.02
N ASP A 283 8.11 -7.42 -19.92
CA ASP A 283 8.42 -7.30 -21.35
C ASP A 283 7.46 -8.15 -22.18
N THR A 284 6.37 -7.54 -22.65
CA THR A 284 5.35 -8.23 -23.45
C THR A 284 5.92 -8.80 -24.74
N ALA A 285 6.79 -8.07 -25.44
CA ALA A 285 7.30 -8.50 -26.74
C ALA A 285 8.22 -9.71 -26.59
N GLY A 286 9.22 -9.63 -25.71
CA GLY A 286 10.14 -10.73 -25.45
C GLY A 286 9.45 -11.95 -24.85
N ALA A 287 8.45 -11.77 -23.98
CA ALA A 287 7.66 -12.88 -23.46
C ALA A 287 6.82 -13.55 -24.56
N THR A 288 6.22 -12.77 -25.47
CA THR A 288 5.46 -13.29 -26.62
C THR A 288 6.33 -14.20 -27.49
N ASP A 289 7.52 -13.72 -27.88
CA ASP A 289 8.43 -14.48 -28.74
C ASP A 289 8.87 -15.80 -28.09
N ARG A 290 9.17 -15.79 -26.78
CA ARG A 290 9.50 -17.00 -26.03
C ARG A 290 8.35 -18.01 -26.02
N LEU A 291 7.12 -17.57 -25.73
CA LEU A 291 5.97 -18.47 -25.66
C LEU A 291 5.60 -19.05 -27.02
N VAL A 292 5.74 -18.30 -28.11
CA VAL A 292 5.56 -18.83 -29.47
C VAL A 292 6.61 -19.91 -29.77
N ALA A 293 7.87 -19.66 -29.43
CA ALA A 293 8.93 -20.65 -29.58
C ALA A 293 8.69 -21.92 -28.74
N ALA A 294 7.99 -21.79 -27.60
CA ALA A 294 7.56 -22.88 -26.73
C ALA A 294 6.27 -23.59 -27.19
N GLY A 295 5.67 -23.19 -28.32
CA GLY A 295 4.54 -23.88 -28.92
C GLY A 295 3.17 -23.22 -28.74
N ALA A 296 3.10 -21.97 -28.28
CA ALA A 296 1.88 -21.18 -28.35
C ALA A 296 1.62 -20.68 -29.79
N GLU A 297 0.35 -20.60 -30.19
CA GLU A 297 -0.05 -19.99 -31.46
C GLU A 297 -0.26 -18.48 -31.27
N LEU A 298 0.38 -17.66 -32.10
CA LEU A 298 0.22 -16.20 -32.06
C LEU A 298 -1.12 -15.80 -32.69
N GLU A 299 -2.00 -15.19 -31.91
CA GLU A 299 -3.28 -14.66 -32.39
C GLU A 299 -3.21 -13.13 -32.63
N ALA A 300 -2.42 -12.39 -31.84
CA ALA A 300 -2.12 -10.98 -32.09
C ALA A 300 -0.76 -10.58 -31.52
N SER A 301 0.06 -9.92 -32.33
CA SER A 301 1.38 -9.41 -31.93
C SER A 301 1.30 -8.23 -30.94
N ALA A 302 2.37 -8.06 -30.15
CA ALA A 302 2.49 -7.01 -29.14
C ALA A 302 2.27 -5.61 -29.73
N ARG A 303 1.30 -4.87 -29.18
CA ARG A 303 0.92 -3.52 -29.66
C ARG A 303 0.42 -2.62 -28.53
N LEU A 304 0.62 -1.31 -28.70
CA LEU A 304 0.25 -0.29 -27.71
C LEU A 304 -1.26 -0.05 -27.72
N THR A 305 -1.89 -0.11 -26.56
CA THR A 305 -3.31 0.20 -26.38
C THR A 305 -3.54 1.67 -25.97
N PRO A 306 -4.76 2.23 -26.16
CA PRO A 306 -5.15 3.54 -25.64
C PRO A 306 -5.06 3.69 -24.11
N TRP A 307 -4.85 2.58 -23.41
CA TRP A 307 -4.84 2.44 -21.94
C TRP A 307 -3.40 2.43 -21.42
N ARG A 308 -2.44 2.68 -22.30
CA ARG A 308 -1.00 2.68 -22.03
C ARG A 308 -0.48 1.36 -21.50
N SER A 309 -0.96 0.29 -22.12
CA SER A 309 -0.40 -1.03 -21.95
C SER A 309 0.09 -1.56 -23.29
N LEU A 310 1.15 -2.37 -23.26
CA LEU A 310 1.60 -3.13 -24.42
C LEU A 310 1.00 -4.54 -24.32
N ASN A 311 0.13 -4.92 -25.25
CA ASN A 311 -0.66 -6.16 -25.16
C ASN A 311 -0.38 -7.09 -26.36
N SER A 312 -0.31 -8.39 -26.13
CA SER A 312 -0.32 -9.44 -27.16
C SER A 312 -1.32 -10.54 -26.83
N ARG A 313 -1.70 -11.35 -27.83
CA ARG A 313 -2.68 -12.43 -27.69
C ARG A 313 -2.16 -13.73 -28.28
N LEU A 314 -2.29 -14.81 -27.52
CA LEU A 314 -1.82 -16.14 -27.91
C LEU A 314 -2.85 -17.21 -27.54
N ARG A 315 -2.82 -18.32 -28.25
CA ARG A 315 -3.46 -19.57 -27.83
C ARG A 315 -2.41 -20.51 -27.25
N ALA A 316 -2.56 -20.80 -25.96
CA ALA A 316 -1.64 -21.63 -25.18
C ALA A 316 -2.05 -23.12 -25.17
N PRO A 317 -1.16 -24.04 -24.74
CA PRO A 317 -1.52 -25.43 -24.47
C PRO A 317 -2.75 -25.56 -23.55
N ALA A 318 -3.50 -26.66 -23.70
CA ALA A 318 -4.84 -26.83 -23.12
C ALA A 318 -5.92 -25.90 -23.71
N GLY A 319 -5.63 -25.21 -24.82
CA GLY A 319 -6.60 -24.46 -25.62
C GLY A 319 -7.00 -23.09 -25.04
N LEU A 320 -6.30 -22.62 -24.01
CA LEU A 320 -6.60 -21.36 -23.35
C LEU A 320 -6.16 -20.17 -24.21
N GLN A 321 -7.07 -19.22 -24.43
CA GLN A 321 -6.69 -17.90 -24.93
C GLN A 321 -6.04 -17.10 -23.81
N ILE A 322 -4.80 -16.64 -24.04
CA ILE A 322 -4.03 -15.85 -23.09
C ILE A 322 -3.68 -14.47 -23.66
N THR A 323 -3.61 -13.48 -22.78
CA THR A 323 -3.11 -12.13 -23.08
C THR A 323 -1.89 -11.84 -22.22
N LEU A 324 -0.80 -11.41 -22.85
CA LEU A 324 0.32 -10.82 -22.12
C LEU A 324 0.15 -9.30 -22.16
N PHE A 325 0.32 -8.63 -21.03
CA PHE A 325 0.28 -7.18 -20.99
C PHE A 325 1.39 -6.60 -20.10
N GLN A 326 1.77 -5.36 -20.39
CA GLN A 326 2.75 -4.59 -19.62
C GLN A 326 2.20 -3.18 -19.42
N GLU A 327 2.08 -2.72 -18.16
CA GLU A 327 1.71 -1.34 -17.88
C GLU A 327 2.89 -0.39 -18.09
N LEU A 328 2.66 0.73 -18.78
CA LEU A 328 3.71 1.70 -19.13
C LEU A 328 3.76 2.94 -18.20
N GLY A 329 3.08 2.90 -17.05
CA GLY A 329 3.00 3.99 -16.08
C GLY A 329 2.37 5.29 -16.62
N PRO A 330 2.33 6.39 -15.81
CA PRO A 330 1.84 7.70 -16.24
C PRO A 330 2.80 8.41 -17.21
N GLU A 331 2.33 9.45 -17.90
CA GLU A 331 3.18 10.22 -18.83
C GLU A 331 4.22 10.96 -18.02
N ALA A 332 5.50 10.84 -18.41
CA ALA A 332 6.47 11.80 -17.96
C ALA A 332 5.93 13.19 -18.33
N PRO A 333 5.92 14.17 -17.40
CA PRO A 333 5.42 15.50 -17.73
C PRO A 333 6.18 16.01 -18.95
N ALA A 334 5.44 16.47 -19.96
CA ALA A 334 6.03 17.04 -21.17
C ALA A 334 7.00 18.17 -20.77
N GLY A 335 8.30 17.94 -20.94
CA GLY A 335 9.36 18.91 -20.64
C GLY A 335 10.51 18.45 -19.74
N ALA A 336 10.65 17.17 -19.41
CA ALA A 336 11.82 16.67 -18.67
C ALA A 336 13.01 16.22 -19.56
N ASP A 337 13.10 16.75 -20.78
CA ASP A 337 14.28 16.60 -21.63
C ASP A 337 14.67 17.99 -22.12
N GLU A 338 15.52 18.66 -21.33
CA GLU A 338 16.50 19.70 -21.70
C GLU A 338 17.06 20.34 -20.41
N SER A 339 18.12 19.74 -19.85
CA SER A 339 19.21 20.40 -19.08
C SER A 339 20.34 19.41 -18.80
#